data_AF-A0A6A3G0E7-F1
#
_entry.id   AF-A0A6A3G0E7-F1
#
_cell.length_a   1.000
_cell.length_b   1.000
_cell.length_c   1.000
_cell.angle_alpha   90.00
_cell.angle_beta   90.00
_cell.angle_gamma   90.00
#
_symmetry.space_group_name_H-M   'P 1'
#
loop_
_entity.id
_entity.type
_entity.pdbx_description
1 polymer ?
#
loop_
_entity_poly.entity_id
_entity_poly.type
_entity_poly.pdbx_seq_one_letter_code
_entity_poly.pdbx_strand_id
1 'polypeptide(L)'
;MWAVYERGHVAHLGNHTNNRLESAWGALKDILKPEMELDECVETLYFLQTTAELEYASRFNVLGSRVYHGADEMLLRLAVL
;
A
#
# COMPACT_ATOMS: atom_id res chain seq x y z
N MET A 1 -8.54 26.48 17.26
CA MET A 1 -9.52 25.73 18.08
C MET A 1 -10.71 25.22 17.25
N TRP A 2 -11.29 26.03 16.36
CA TRP A 2 -12.39 25.61 15.46
C TRP A 2 -12.02 24.50 14.45
N ALA A 3 -10.85 24.58 13.80
CA ALA A 3 -10.43 23.59 12.82
C ALA A 3 -10.22 22.16 13.39
N VAL A 4 -9.92 22.05 14.70
CA VAL A 4 -9.76 20.75 15.38
C VAL A 4 -11.13 20.19 15.78
N TYR A 5 -12.08 21.06 16.17
CA TYR A 5 -13.46 20.68 16.48
C TYR A 5 -14.18 20.10 15.25
N GLU A 6 -14.06 20.76 14.09
CA GLU A 6 -14.62 20.28 12.81
C GLU A 6 -13.99 18.97 12.33
N ARG A 7 -12.67 18.80 12.50
CA ARG A 7 -11.96 17.59 12.06
C ARG A 7 -12.01 16.44 13.07
N GLY A 8 -12.45 16.69 14.30
CA GLY A 8 -12.49 15.68 15.37
C GLY A 8 -13.44 14.51 15.09
N HIS A 9 -14.43 14.71 14.21
CA HIS A 9 -15.40 13.69 13.82
C HIS A 9 -15.12 13.07 12.45
N VAL A 10 -14.05 13.50 11.76
CA VAL A 10 -13.64 12.93 10.49
C VAL A 10 -12.87 11.64 10.77
N ALA A 11 -13.21 10.56 10.06
CA ALA A 11 -12.45 9.32 10.11
C ALA A 11 -10.99 9.62 9.77
N HIS A 12 -10.11 9.51 10.77
CA HIS A 12 -8.70 9.76 10.61
C HIS A 12 -8.00 8.41 10.42
N LEU A 13 -7.17 8.31 9.38
CA LEU A 13 -6.42 7.08 9.08
C LEU A 13 -5.27 6.84 10.09
N GLY A 14 -5.13 7.71 11.10
CA GLY A 14 -4.04 7.72 12.05
C GLY A 14 -2.75 8.30 11.47
N ASN A 15 -1.82 8.71 12.33
CA ASN A 15 -0.58 9.36 11.91
C ASN A 15 0.28 8.48 11.00
N HIS A 16 0.36 7.18 11.28
CA HIS A 16 1.18 6.27 10.46
C HIS A 16 0.67 6.16 9.03
N THR A 17 -0.64 6.05 8.83
CA THR A 17 -1.22 5.97 7.49
C THR A 17 -1.11 7.30 6.76
N ASN A 18 -1.37 8.42 7.44
CA ASN A 18 -1.21 9.75 6.85
C ASN A 18 0.24 10.00 6.39
N ASN A 19 1.22 9.72 7.25
CA ASN A 19 2.63 9.90 6.90
C ASN A 19 3.04 9.03 5.69
N ARG A 20 2.49 7.81 5.59
CA ARG A 20 2.71 6.95 4.41
C ARG A 20 2.12 7.54 3.15
N LEU A 21 0.89 8.06 3.21
CA LEU A 21 0.23 8.69 2.06
C LEU A 21 0.96 9.97 1.62
N GLU A 22 1.35 10.81 2.57
CA GLU A 22 2.13 12.03 2.30
C GLU A 22 3.49 11.70 1.67
N SER A 23 4.17 10.66 2.16
CA SER A 23 5.44 10.20 1.59
C SER A 23 5.26 9.67 0.16
N ALA A 24 4.20 8.91 -0.11
CA ALA A 24 3.88 8.42 -1.46
C ALA A 24 3.57 9.58 -2.42
N TRP A 25 2.83 10.58 -1.95
CA TRP A 25 2.59 11.81 -2.71
C TRP A 25 3.87 12.61 -2.96
N GLY A 26 4.80 12.62 -2.00
CA GLY A 26 6.13 13.19 -2.18
C GLY A 26 6.87 12.54 -3.35
N ALA A 27 6.91 11.21 -3.41
CA ALA A 27 7.56 10.47 -4.49
C ALA A 27 6.89 10.69 -5.85
N LEU A 28 5.57 10.84 -5.90
CA LEU A 28 4.84 11.11 -7.15
C LEU A 28 5.26 12.43 -7.82
N LYS A 29 5.68 13.44 -7.05
CA LYS A 29 6.15 14.73 -7.60
C LYS A 29 7.45 14.61 -8.39
N ASP A 30 8.24 13.57 -8.13
CA ASP A 30 9.45 13.31 -8.91
C ASP A 30 9.15 12.65 -10.26
N ILE A 31 7.96 12.05 -10.39
CA ILE A 31 7.48 11.38 -11.60
C ILE A 31 6.62 12.34 -12.42
N LEU A 32 5.59 12.94 -11.79
CA LEU A 32 4.67 13.87 -12.44
C LEU A 32 5.31 15.25 -12.55
N LYS A 33 5.44 15.74 -13.77
CA LYS A 33 6.03 17.04 -14.05
C LYS A 33 4.94 18.08 -14.35
N PRO A 34 5.12 19.35 -13.95
CA PRO A 34 4.16 20.41 -14.24
C PRO A 34 3.87 20.59 -15.74
N GLU A 35 4.79 20.16 -16.60
CA GLU A 35 4.70 20.26 -18.05
C GLU A 35 3.91 19.11 -18.69
N MET A 36 3.59 18.06 -17.95
CA MET A 36 2.79 16.93 -18.45
C MET A 36 1.33 17.36 -18.63
N GLU A 37 0.70 16.84 -19.69
CA GLU A 37 -0.73 17.02 -19.89
C GLU A 37 -1.53 16.25 -18.81
N LEU A 38 -2.77 16.69 -18.57
CA LEU A 38 -3.58 16.12 -17.50
C LEU A 38 -3.91 14.64 -17.74
N ASP A 39 -4.17 14.27 -18.99
CA ASP A 39 -4.43 12.88 -19.39
C ASP A 39 -3.20 12.00 -19.15
N GLU A 40 -2.01 12.48 -19.53
CA GLU A 40 -0.73 11.79 -19.27
C GLU A 40 -0.50 11.59 -17.76
N CYS A 41 -0.82 12.60 -16.95
CA CYS A 41 -0.74 12.48 -15.49
C CYS A 41 -1.70 11.41 -14.94
N VAL A 42 -2.94 11.38 -15.42
CA VAL A 42 -3.97 10.43 -14.99
C VAL A 42 -3.59 9.00 -15.40
N GLU A 43 -3.13 8.80 -16.63
CA GLU A 43 -2.65 7.50 -17.11
C GLU A 43 -1.46 6.99 -16.29
N THR A 44 -0.50 7.87 -16.01
CA THR A 44 0.66 7.54 -15.17
C THR A 44 0.26 7.14 -13.76
N LEU A 45 -0.65 7.89 -13.13
CA LEU A 45 -1.18 7.57 -11.81
C LEU A 45 -1.91 6.22 -11.80
N TYR A 46 -2.75 5.96 -12.81
CA TYR A 46 -3.47 4.71 -12.94
C TYR A 46 -2.53 3.51 -13.09
N PHE A 47 -1.48 3.66 -13.91
CA PHE A 47 -0.45 2.64 -14.09
C PHE A 47 0.29 2.32 -12.79
N LEU A 48 0.73 3.35 -12.05
CA LEU A 48 1.45 3.19 -10.78
C LEU A 48 0.56 2.52 -9.73
N GLN A 49 -0.70 2.95 -9.62
CA GLN A 49 -1.67 2.34 -8.69
C GLN A 49 -1.92 0.87 -9.03
N THR A 50 -2.16 0.57 -10.31
CA THR A 50 -2.39 -0.81 -10.78
C THR A 50 -1.19 -1.70 -10.46
N THR A 51 0.03 -1.20 -10.68
CA THR A 51 1.27 -1.93 -10.38
C THR A 51 1.39 -2.21 -8.88
N ALA A 52 1.14 -1.22 -8.04
CA ALA A 52 1.16 -1.39 -6.58
C ALA A 52 0.11 -2.39 -6.09
N GLU A 53 -1.09 -2.38 -6.67
CA GLU A 53 -2.15 -3.34 -6.36
C GLU A 53 -1.80 -4.77 -6.79
N LEU A 54 -1.20 -4.93 -7.97
CA LEU A 54 -0.72 -6.24 -8.44
C LEU A 54 0.39 -6.78 -7.55
N GLU A 55 1.35 -5.94 -7.16
CA GLU A 55 2.40 -6.31 -6.21
C GLU A 55 1.80 -6.72 -4.87
N TYR A 56 0.85 -5.95 -4.34
CA TYR A 56 0.15 -6.29 -3.11
C TYR A 56 -0.55 -7.64 -3.25
N ALA A 57 -1.40 -7.80 -4.27
CA ALA A 57 -2.14 -9.02 -4.53
C ALA A 57 -1.21 -10.24 -4.65
N SER A 58 -0.08 -10.12 -5.35
CA SER A 58 0.89 -11.22 -5.47
C SER A 58 1.42 -11.70 -4.12
N ARG A 59 1.70 -10.79 -3.17
CA ARG A 59 2.19 -11.18 -1.84
C ARG A 59 1.19 -12.02 -1.06
N PHE A 60 -0.11 -11.82 -1.28
CA PHE A 60 -1.19 -12.51 -0.55
C PHE A 60 -1.83 -13.68 -1.32
N ASN A 61 -1.75 -13.68 -2.66
CA ASN A 61 -2.38 -14.69 -3.52
C ASN A 61 -1.41 -15.73 -4.06
N VAL A 62 -0.09 -15.58 -3.90
CA VAL A 62 0.86 -16.65 -4.22
C VAL A 62 0.68 -17.80 -3.22
N LEU A 63 0.27 -18.96 -3.72
CA LEU A 63 0.14 -20.19 -2.93
C LEU A 63 1.47 -20.50 -2.22
N GLY A 64 1.41 -20.67 -0.89
CA GLY A 64 2.59 -20.94 -0.05
C GLY A 64 3.16 -19.74 0.73
N SER A 65 2.65 -18.51 0.54
CA SER A 65 3.12 -17.34 1.32
C SER A 65 2.44 -17.19 2.69
N ARG A 66 1.36 -17.94 2.97
CA ARG A 66 0.82 -18.07 4.32
C ARG A 66 1.73 -18.98 5.13
N VAL A 67 2.67 -18.38 5.85
CA VAL A 67 3.36 -19.03 6.97
C VAL A 67 2.31 -19.34 8.03
N TYR A 68 1.75 -20.54 7.97
CA TYR A 68 0.84 -21.02 9.01
C TYR A 68 1.74 -21.60 10.10
N HIS A 69 2.09 -20.77 11.09
CA HIS A 69 3.05 -21.15 12.14
C HIS A 69 2.75 -22.51 12.79
N GLY A 70 1.47 -22.93 12.86
CA GLY A 70 1.09 -24.25 13.37
C GLY A 70 1.21 -25.42 12.39
N ALA A 71 1.12 -25.18 11.07
CA ALA A 71 1.28 -26.22 10.06
C ALA A 71 2.76 -26.47 9.75
N ASP A 72 3.58 -25.41 9.77
CA ASP A 72 5.02 -25.51 9.50
C ASP A 72 5.74 -26.35 10.57
N GLU A 73 5.31 -26.28 11.83
CA GLU A 73 5.89 -27.12 12.89
C GLU A 73 5.59 -28.62 12.68
N MET A 74 4.39 -28.96 12.19
CA MET A 74 4.05 -30.34 11.84
C MET A 74 4.79 -30.82 10.58
N LEU A 75 4.91 -29.95 9.57
CA LEU A 75 5.63 -30.26 8.33
C LEU A 75 7.14 -30.43 8.57
N LEU A 76 7.73 -29.60 9.44
CA LEU A 76 9.13 -29.74 9.87
C LEU A 76 9.37 -31.05 10.64
N ARG A 77 8.42 -31.50 11.47
CA ARG A 77 8.51 -32.80 12.17
C ARG A 77 8.41 -33.99 11.21
N LEU A 78 7.65 -33.87 10.13
CA LEU A 78 7.52 -34.92 9.11
C LEU A 78 8.73 -34.99 8.17
N ALA A 79 9.42 -33.87 7.92
CA ALA A 79 10.61 -33.81 7.07
C ALA A 79 11.89 -34.44 7.70
N VAL A 80 11.82 -34.82 8.98
CA VAL A 80 12.93 -35.42 9.75
C VAL A 80 12.75 -36.95 9.90
N LEU A 81 11.68 -37.52 9.33
CA LEU A 81 11.50 -38.97 9.12
C LEU A 81 12.11 -39.41 7.79
#